data_AF-A0A1H1UIT3-F1
#
_entry.id   AF-A0A1H1UIT3-F1
#
_cell.length_a   1.000
_cell.length_b   1.000
_cell.length_c   1.000
_cell.angle_alpha   90.00
_cell.angle_beta   90.00
_cell.angle_gamma   90.00
#
_symmetry.space_group_name_H-M   'P 1'
#
loop_
_entity.id
_entity.type
_entity.pdbx_description
1 polymer ?
#
loop_
_entity_poly.entity_id
_entity_poly.type
_entity_poly.pdbx_seq_one_letter_code
_entity_poly.pdbx_strand_id
1 'polypeptide(L)'
;MAASAGQVRLGPDNGHLILRTGRQGVASKVGHDLTIEVADWSAQLDLPADTPADATVTAQINLESLQVREGTGGVKPLTDKDRDEIHGNARRILAVDRHPRATFQSSQVTPTASGTTVTGTLTLHGASAPIELHVREVTPHRYHGTAVVVQSAYGIKPYSAFLGALKLRDEVEVEVDIDLSGAERPTRPS
;
A
#
# COMPACT_ATOMS: atom_id res chain seq x y z
N MET A 1 20.58 -2.88 17.80
CA MET A 1 19.91 -1.93 18.72
C MET A 1 18.52 -2.45 18.96
N ALA A 2 18.08 -2.56 20.22
CA ALA A 2 16.71 -2.95 20.55
C ALA A 2 15.76 -1.85 20.07
N ALA A 3 14.75 -2.20 19.28
CA ALA A 3 13.64 -1.30 19.02
C ALA A 3 13.03 -0.94 20.39
N SER A 4 12.83 0.35 20.67
CA SER A 4 12.19 0.73 21.94
C SER A 4 10.78 0.16 21.96
N ALA A 5 10.47 -0.63 22.98
CA ALA A 5 9.12 -1.13 23.21
C ALA A 5 8.10 0.00 23.16
N GLY A 6 6.96 -0.22 22.52
CA GLY A 6 5.89 0.77 22.48
C GLY A 6 5.00 0.68 21.24
N GLN A 7 3.95 1.49 21.25
CA GLN A 7 3.06 1.67 20.12
C GLN A 7 3.57 2.80 19.23
N VAL A 8 3.80 2.51 17.96
CA VAL A 8 4.16 3.49 16.94
C VAL A 8 2.98 3.66 16.00
N ARG A 9 2.57 4.91 15.78
CA ARG A 9 1.57 5.25 14.77
C ARG A 9 2.27 5.65 13.47
N LEU A 10 1.84 5.06 12.37
CA LEU A 10 2.28 5.37 11.03
C LEU A 10 1.12 5.98 10.25
N GLY A 11 1.44 6.88 9.34
CA GLY A 11 0.46 7.54 8.47
C GLY A 11 1.13 8.59 7.57
N PRO A 12 0.35 9.44 6.91
CA PRO A 12 0.84 10.48 6.00
C PRO A 12 1.86 11.45 6.62
N ASP A 13 1.84 11.63 7.95
CA ASP A 13 2.76 12.53 8.65
C ASP A 13 4.20 12.00 8.72
N ASN A 14 4.39 10.69 8.57
CA ASN A 14 5.69 10.02 8.69
C ASN A 14 5.93 8.94 7.64
N GLY A 15 5.14 8.94 6.56
CA GLY A 15 5.34 8.01 5.47
C GLY A 15 4.42 8.19 4.28
N HIS A 16 4.73 7.44 3.23
CA HIS A 16 3.98 7.39 1.98
C HIS A 16 3.50 5.97 1.73
N LEU A 17 2.26 5.85 1.24
CA LEU A 17 1.68 4.60 0.78
C LEU A 17 1.38 4.74 -0.72
N ILE A 18 2.16 4.04 -1.53
CA ILE A 18 2.14 4.13 -3.00
C ILE A 18 1.64 2.83 -3.59
N LEU A 19 0.75 2.94 -4.57
CA LEU A 19 0.29 1.84 -5.40
C LEU A 19 0.85 2.05 -6.81
N ARG A 20 1.48 1.01 -7.36
CA ARG A 20 1.89 0.99 -8.76
C ARG A 20 1.04 0.00 -9.53
N THR A 21 0.40 0.52 -10.57
CA THR A 21 -0.36 -0.31 -11.50
C THR A 21 0.40 -0.39 -12.82
N GLY A 22 0.45 -1.58 -13.41
CA GLY A 22 1.05 -1.76 -14.73
C GLY A 22 0.04 -2.30 -15.72
N ARG A 23 0.26 -2.03 -16.99
CA ARG A 23 -0.53 -2.57 -18.11
C ARG A 23 -0.04 -3.96 -18.51
N GLN A 24 -0.94 -4.79 -19.05
CA GLN A 24 -0.63 -6.11 -19.59
C GLN A 24 -0.78 -6.13 -21.12
N GLY A 25 0.12 -6.85 -21.80
CA GLY A 25 0.04 -7.15 -23.24
C GLY A 25 0.90 -6.26 -24.15
N VAL A 26 0.83 -6.51 -25.45
CA VAL A 26 1.70 -5.90 -26.50
C VAL A 26 1.34 -4.46 -26.89
N ALA A 27 0.29 -3.87 -26.30
CA ALA A 27 -0.14 -2.50 -26.59
C ALA A 27 0.56 -1.46 -25.70
N SER A 28 1.90 -1.47 -25.65
CA SER A 28 2.73 -0.63 -24.77
C SER A 28 2.54 0.89 -24.91
N LYS A 29 1.73 1.33 -25.87
CA LYS A 29 1.42 2.74 -26.18
C LYS A 29 0.01 3.18 -25.77
N VAL A 30 -0.87 2.28 -25.32
CA VAL A 30 -2.26 2.63 -24.94
C VAL A 30 -2.36 2.73 -23.42
N GLY A 31 -2.91 3.84 -22.92
CA GLY A 31 -3.04 4.11 -21.49
C GLY A 31 -1.70 4.42 -20.80
N HIS A 32 -1.70 4.40 -19.47
CA HIS A 32 -0.55 4.73 -18.63
C HIS A 32 -0.34 3.67 -17.55
N ASP A 33 0.91 3.44 -17.17
CA ASP A 33 1.23 2.82 -15.89
C ASP A 33 1.17 3.91 -14.83
N LEU A 34 0.41 3.67 -13.77
CA LEU A 34 0.07 4.69 -12.79
C LEU A 34 0.87 4.52 -11.50
N THR A 35 1.34 5.65 -10.98
CA THR A 35 1.76 5.80 -9.60
C THR A 35 0.64 6.53 -8.86
N ILE A 36 0.06 5.88 -7.87
CA ILE A 36 -1.09 6.39 -7.09
C ILE A 36 -0.64 6.47 -5.63
N GLU A 37 -0.85 7.61 -4.99
CA GLU A 37 -0.64 7.75 -3.55
C GLU A 37 -1.97 7.60 -2.81
N VAL A 38 -1.95 6.92 -1.67
CA VAL A 38 -3.05 6.94 -0.71
C VAL A 38 -2.78 8.07 0.28
N ALA A 39 -3.59 9.13 0.23
CA ALA A 39 -3.37 10.32 1.05
C ALA A 39 -3.90 10.21 2.49
N ASP A 40 -4.80 9.26 2.77
CA ASP A 40 -5.36 9.02 4.10
C ASP A 40 -5.28 7.52 4.44
N TRP A 41 -4.38 7.22 5.34
CA TRP A 41 -4.16 5.88 5.87
C TRP A 41 -3.58 5.98 7.29
N SER A 42 -3.70 4.91 8.05
CA SER A 42 -3.04 4.80 9.35
C SER A 42 -2.62 3.37 9.58
N ALA A 43 -1.51 3.18 10.29
CA ALA A 43 -1.14 1.90 10.85
C ALA A 43 -0.69 2.04 12.30
N GLN A 44 -0.97 1.02 13.09
CA GLN A 44 -0.45 0.87 14.44
C GLN A 44 0.49 -0.32 14.47
N LEU A 45 1.72 -0.05 14.91
CA LEU A 45 2.75 -1.04 15.12
C LEU A 45 2.96 -1.17 16.63
N ASP A 46 2.68 -2.34 17.18
CA ASP A 46 2.97 -2.65 18.58
C ASP A 46 4.30 -3.40 18.63
N LEU A 47 5.33 -2.76 19.19
CA LEU A 47 6.67 -3.32 19.33
C LEU A 47 6.88 -3.82 20.76
N PRO A 48 6.98 -5.15 20.98
CA PRO A 48 7.41 -5.71 22.25
C PRO A 48 8.89 -5.43 22.51
N ALA A 49 9.26 -5.27 23.79
CA ALA A 49 10.62 -4.89 24.20
C ALA A 49 11.70 -5.91 23.80
N ASP A 50 11.39 -7.18 23.98
CA ASP A 50 12.39 -8.25 23.99
C ASP A 50 12.17 -9.29 22.89
N THR A 51 11.07 -9.19 22.12
CA THR A 51 10.66 -10.25 21.19
C THR A 51 10.11 -9.67 19.89
N PRO A 52 10.95 -9.16 18.97
CA PRO A 52 10.49 -8.52 17.73
C PRO A 52 9.54 -9.38 16.85
N ALA A 53 9.58 -10.71 16.99
CA ALA A 53 8.67 -11.62 16.30
C ALA A 53 7.21 -11.55 16.81
N ASP A 54 7.01 -11.04 18.03
CA ASP A 54 5.69 -10.83 18.63
C ASP A 54 5.12 -9.45 18.28
N ALA A 55 5.80 -8.69 17.43
CA ALA A 55 5.29 -7.41 16.94
C ALA A 55 3.99 -7.60 16.15
N THR A 56 3.07 -6.66 16.28
CA THR A 56 1.81 -6.66 15.52
C THR A 56 1.65 -5.39 14.71
N VAL A 57 1.08 -5.53 13.52
CA VAL A 57 0.73 -4.43 12.62
C VAL A 57 -0.75 -4.50 12.30
N THR A 58 -1.46 -3.40 12.52
CA THR A 58 -2.81 -3.20 11.98
C THR A 58 -2.82 -1.94 11.14
N ALA A 59 -3.56 -1.92 10.04
CA ALA A 59 -3.67 -0.75 9.18
C ALA A 59 -5.10 -0.53 8.66
N GLN A 60 -5.44 0.73 8.46
CA GLN A 60 -6.65 1.18 7.78
C GLN A 60 -6.28 2.12 6.66
N ILE A 61 -6.84 1.87 5.47
CA ILE A 61 -6.53 2.58 4.23
C ILE A 61 -7.85 3.16 3.72
N ASN A 62 -7.96 4.49 3.59
CA ASN A 62 -9.13 5.13 3.03
C ASN A 62 -9.05 5.13 1.50
N LEU A 63 -9.90 4.34 0.85
CA LEU A 63 -9.89 4.17 -0.60
C LEU A 63 -10.48 5.38 -1.35
N GLU A 64 -11.09 6.34 -0.65
CA GLU A 64 -11.50 7.61 -1.26
C GLU A 64 -10.31 8.54 -1.50
N SER A 65 -9.23 8.36 -0.74
CA SER A 65 -8.06 9.24 -0.72
C SER A 65 -7.01 8.92 -1.78
N LEU A 66 -7.33 8.04 -2.72
CA LEU A 66 -6.43 7.70 -3.83
C LEU A 66 -6.18 8.93 -4.70
N GLN A 67 -4.91 9.23 -4.98
CA GLN A 67 -4.50 10.37 -5.80
C GLN A 67 -3.50 9.91 -6.86
N VAL A 68 -3.87 10.04 -8.13
CA VAL A 68 -2.96 9.71 -9.24
C VAL A 68 -1.86 10.76 -9.30
N ARG A 69 -0.62 10.38 -8.98
CA ARG A 69 0.55 11.27 -9.02
C ARG A 69 1.14 11.32 -10.42
N GLU A 70 1.41 10.15 -10.98
CA GLU A 70 2.11 10.03 -12.26
C GLU A 70 1.44 9.00 -13.16
N GLY A 71 1.60 9.22 -14.47
CA GLY A 71 1.24 8.26 -15.49
C GLY A 71 2.36 8.19 -16.50
N THR A 72 2.93 7.00 -16.70
CA THR A 72 4.07 6.79 -17.62
C THR A 72 3.69 5.86 -18.77
N GLY A 73 4.45 5.94 -19.86
CA GLY A 73 4.27 5.07 -21.04
C GLY A 73 3.05 5.34 -21.92
N GLY A 74 2.28 6.40 -21.64
CA GLY A 74 1.23 6.92 -22.53
C GLY A 74 1.78 7.88 -23.58
N VAL A 75 1.06 8.06 -24.69
CA VAL A 75 1.46 8.95 -25.81
C VAL A 75 1.47 10.44 -25.41
N LYS A 76 0.59 10.83 -24.50
CA LYS A 76 0.51 12.19 -23.94
C LYS A 76 0.60 12.11 -22.42
N PRO A 77 1.10 13.16 -21.74
CA PRO A 77 1.00 13.27 -20.29
C PRO A 77 -0.46 13.22 -19.84
N LEU A 78 -0.71 12.72 -18.63
CA LEU A 78 -2.02 12.78 -18.00
C LEU A 78 -2.44 14.24 -17.78
N THR A 79 -3.66 14.56 -18.19
CA THR A 79 -4.34 15.81 -17.84
C THR A 79 -5.11 15.67 -16.53
N ASP A 80 -5.52 16.78 -15.93
CA ASP A 80 -6.34 16.74 -14.71
C ASP A 80 -7.67 16.02 -14.93
N LYS A 81 -8.28 16.23 -16.11
CA LYS A 81 -9.48 15.50 -16.52
C LYS A 81 -9.25 13.98 -16.57
N ASP A 82 -8.11 13.53 -17.11
CA ASP A 82 -7.79 12.09 -17.13
C ASP A 82 -7.65 11.55 -15.70
N ARG A 83 -7.06 12.33 -14.79
CA ARG A 83 -6.92 11.94 -13.37
C ARG A 83 -8.27 11.82 -12.67
N ASP A 84 -9.20 12.75 -12.93
CA ASP A 84 -10.56 12.69 -12.41
C ASP A 84 -11.32 11.46 -12.93
N GLU A 85 -11.20 11.16 -14.22
CA GLU A 85 -11.80 9.96 -14.83
C GLU A 85 -11.21 8.67 -14.24
N ILE A 86 -9.89 8.61 -14.05
CA ILE A 86 -9.21 7.48 -13.41
C ILE A 86 -9.68 7.32 -11.96
N HIS A 87 -9.77 8.41 -11.19
CA HIS A 87 -10.26 8.39 -9.82
C HIS A 87 -11.70 7.86 -9.73
N GLY A 88 -12.59 8.37 -10.59
CA GLY A 88 -13.97 7.90 -10.69
C GLY A 88 -14.07 6.41 -11.07
N ASN A 89 -13.20 5.93 -11.95
CA ASN A 89 -13.14 4.50 -12.29
C ASN A 89 -12.62 3.65 -11.13
N ALA A 90 -11.57 4.08 -10.45
CA ALA A 90 -11.04 3.39 -9.27
C ALA A 90 -12.11 3.26 -8.19
N ARG A 91 -12.86 4.34 -7.89
CA ARG A 91 -13.97 4.32 -6.93
C ARG A 91 -15.03 3.26 -7.27
N ARG A 92 -15.41 3.16 -8.56
CA ARG A 92 -16.41 2.18 -9.02
C ARG A 92 -15.89 0.75 -8.94
N ILE A 93 -14.66 0.52 -9.40
CA ILE A 93 -14.02 -0.81 -9.44
C ILE A 93 -13.82 -1.36 -8.02
N LEU A 94 -13.37 -0.51 -7.10
CA LEU A 94 -13.18 -0.86 -5.70
C LEU A 94 -14.48 -0.81 -4.88
N ALA A 95 -15.61 -0.49 -5.51
CA ALA A 95 -16.91 -0.32 -4.88
C ALA A 95 -16.86 0.52 -3.59
N VAL A 96 -16.14 1.64 -3.64
CA VAL A 96 -15.77 2.47 -2.48
C VAL A 96 -17.00 2.96 -1.70
N ASP A 97 -18.12 3.20 -2.38
CA ASP A 97 -19.37 3.59 -1.72
C ASP A 97 -19.93 2.50 -0.76
N ARG A 98 -19.56 1.23 -0.96
CA ARG A 98 -19.90 0.10 -0.07
C ARG A 98 -18.73 -0.35 0.80
N HIS A 99 -17.51 -0.24 0.27
CA HIS A 99 -16.29 -0.69 0.91
C HIS A 99 -15.26 0.44 0.92
N PRO A 100 -15.48 1.51 1.72
CA PRO A 100 -14.64 2.71 1.65
C PRO A 100 -13.23 2.51 2.22
N ARG A 101 -13.02 1.42 2.97
CA ARG A 101 -11.74 1.13 3.62
C ARG A 101 -11.23 -0.25 3.24
N ALA A 102 -9.92 -0.34 3.04
CA ALA A 102 -9.20 -1.58 3.16
C ALA A 102 -8.55 -1.67 4.54
N THR A 103 -8.42 -2.88 5.09
CA THR A 103 -7.81 -3.10 6.40
C THR A 103 -6.80 -4.23 6.36
N PHE A 104 -5.66 -4.07 7.01
CA PHE A 104 -4.67 -5.11 7.15
C PHE A 104 -4.47 -5.47 8.63
N GLN A 105 -4.26 -6.75 8.90
CA GLN A 105 -3.87 -7.25 10.22
C GLN A 105 -2.80 -8.33 10.06
N SER A 106 -1.65 -8.12 10.70
CA SER A 106 -0.55 -9.10 10.71
C SER A 106 -0.96 -10.36 11.49
N SER A 107 -0.54 -11.51 10.99
CA SER A 107 -0.61 -12.80 11.68
C SER A 107 0.76 -13.28 12.15
N GLN A 108 1.85 -12.88 11.47
CA GLN A 108 3.20 -13.28 11.83
C GLN A 108 4.22 -12.26 11.34
N VAL A 109 5.19 -11.96 12.21
CA VAL A 109 6.36 -11.14 11.89
C VAL A 109 7.60 -12.02 11.97
N THR A 110 8.30 -12.15 10.86
CA THR A 110 9.48 -13.03 10.73
C THR A 110 10.69 -12.18 10.36
N PRO A 111 11.62 -11.96 11.29
CA PRO A 111 12.92 -11.36 10.97
C PRO A 111 13.67 -12.21 9.94
N THR A 112 14.30 -11.57 8.97
CA THR A 112 15.09 -12.23 7.93
C THR A 112 16.50 -11.64 7.89
N ALA A 113 17.41 -12.24 7.14
CA ALA A 113 18.76 -11.71 6.99
C ALA A 113 18.82 -10.31 6.35
N SER A 114 17.81 -9.94 5.56
CA SER A 114 17.74 -8.70 4.78
C SER A 114 16.66 -7.73 5.26
N GLY A 115 15.95 -8.03 6.34
CA GLY A 115 14.84 -7.21 6.83
C GLY A 115 13.84 -8.02 7.65
N THR A 116 12.55 -7.87 7.34
CA THR A 116 11.45 -8.52 8.04
C THR A 116 10.33 -8.83 7.06
N THR A 117 9.83 -10.05 7.10
CA THR A 117 8.60 -10.45 6.41
C THR A 117 7.43 -10.32 7.40
N VAL A 118 6.39 -9.60 7.02
CA VAL A 118 5.12 -9.52 7.75
C VAL A 118 4.06 -10.20 6.92
N THR A 119 3.54 -11.32 7.41
CA THR A 119 2.36 -11.96 6.81
C THR A 119 1.12 -11.49 7.54
N GLY A 120 0.00 -11.38 6.83
CA GLY A 120 -1.25 -10.98 7.43
C GLY A 120 -2.42 -11.11 6.47
N THR A 121 -3.59 -10.74 6.96
CA THR A 121 -4.81 -10.71 6.17
C THR A 121 -5.11 -9.28 5.75
N LEU A 122 -5.21 -9.04 4.44
CA LEU A 122 -5.78 -7.83 3.89
C LEU A 122 -7.26 -8.09 3.63
N THR A 123 -8.11 -7.13 3.99
CA THR A 123 -9.51 -7.07 3.59
C THR A 123 -9.70 -5.90 2.65
N LEU A 124 -10.20 -6.18 1.46
CA LEU A 124 -10.39 -5.23 0.37
C LEU A 124 -11.63 -5.63 -0.43
N HIS A 125 -12.46 -4.66 -0.80
CA HIS A 125 -13.67 -4.92 -1.60
C HIS A 125 -14.60 -6.00 -0.97
N GLY A 126 -14.67 -6.02 0.37
CA GLY A 126 -15.51 -6.94 1.12
C GLY A 126 -15.01 -8.39 1.20
N ALA A 127 -13.85 -8.70 0.61
CA ALA A 127 -13.19 -10.00 0.67
C ALA A 127 -11.88 -9.92 1.46
N SER A 128 -11.45 -11.04 2.04
CA SER A 128 -10.21 -11.14 2.80
C SER A 128 -9.29 -12.21 2.23
N ALA A 129 -8.02 -11.90 2.06
CA ALA A 129 -7.01 -12.83 1.59
C ALA A 129 -5.65 -12.56 2.26
N PRO A 130 -4.77 -13.58 2.35
CA PRO A 130 -3.44 -13.38 2.90
C PRO A 130 -2.58 -12.57 1.94
N ILE A 131 -1.73 -11.70 2.50
CA ILE A 131 -0.66 -11.01 1.79
C ILE A 131 0.64 -11.07 2.59
N GLU A 132 1.75 -10.90 1.89
CA GLU A 132 3.09 -10.77 2.47
C GLU A 132 3.64 -9.36 2.20
N LEU A 133 4.12 -8.71 3.25
CA LEU A 133 4.80 -7.43 3.21
C LEU A 133 6.28 -7.65 3.57
N HIS A 134 7.18 -7.28 2.68
CA HIS A 134 8.62 -7.33 2.92
C HIS A 134 9.13 -5.96 3.32
N VAL A 135 9.66 -5.82 4.53
CA VAL A 135 10.16 -4.57 5.08
C VAL A 135 11.66 -4.63 5.24
N ARG A 136 12.36 -3.57 4.83
CA ARG A 136 13.80 -3.39 5.06
C ARG A 136 14.07 -1.99 5.63
N GLU A 137 15.03 -1.89 6.53
CA GLU A 137 15.58 -0.60 6.93
C GLU A 137 16.57 -0.15 5.84
N VAL A 138 16.35 1.01 5.26
CA VAL A 138 17.16 1.53 4.13
C VAL A 138 18.29 2.42 4.62
N THR A 139 18.00 3.23 5.63
CA THR A 139 18.93 4.02 6.44
C THR A 139 18.39 4.02 7.87
N PRO A 140 19.19 4.38 8.89
CA PRO A 140 18.69 4.43 10.27
C PRO A 140 17.35 5.16 10.37
N HIS A 141 16.35 4.50 10.96
CA HIS A 141 14.98 5.00 11.13
C HIS A 141 14.15 5.20 9.85
N ARG A 142 14.65 4.81 8.68
CA ARG A 142 13.89 4.82 7.43
C ARG A 142 13.65 3.42 6.93
N TYR A 143 12.39 3.10 6.65
CA TYR A 143 11.96 1.77 6.26
C TYR A 143 11.27 1.80 4.92
N HIS A 144 11.52 0.77 4.12
CA HIS A 144 10.85 0.55 2.84
C HIS A 144 10.16 -0.82 2.89
N GLY A 145 8.86 -0.83 2.66
CA GLY A 145 8.00 -1.99 2.61
C GLY A 145 7.47 -2.24 1.20
N THR A 146 7.44 -3.49 0.75
CA THR A 146 6.81 -3.87 -0.53
C THR A 146 5.87 -5.04 -0.36
N ALA A 147 4.74 -5.01 -1.06
CA ALA A 147 3.78 -6.11 -1.16
C ALA A 147 3.17 -6.15 -2.56
N VAL A 148 2.55 -7.28 -2.91
CA VAL A 148 1.76 -7.41 -4.14
C VAL A 148 0.33 -7.80 -3.77
N VAL A 149 -0.63 -7.08 -4.33
CA VAL A 149 -2.06 -7.35 -4.18
C VAL A 149 -2.61 -7.83 -5.52
N VAL A 150 -3.12 -9.06 -5.55
CA VAL A 150 -3.79 -9.62 -6.72
C VAL A 150 -5.28 -9.26 -6.65
N GLN A 151 -5.75 -8.39 -7.54
CA GLN A 151 -7.12 -7.85 -7.50
C GLN A 151 -8.19 -8.95 -7.56
N SER A 152 -8.00 -9.96 -8.42
CA SER A 152 -8.96 -11.05 -8.58
C SER A 152 -9.16 -11.89 -7.31
N ALA A 153 -8.18 -11.94 -6.40
CA ALA A 153 -8.32 -12.60 -5.10
C ALA A 153 -9.38 -11.94 -4.20
N TYR A 154 -9.73 -10.69 -4.50
CA TYR A 154 -10.74 -9.90 -3.79
C TYR A 154 -12.04 -9.74 -4.58
N GLY A 155 -12.21 -10.53 -5.65
CA GLY A 155 -13.36 -10.42 -6.56
C GLY A 155 -13.37 -9.13 -7.40
N ILE A 156 -12.27 -8.40 -7.42
CA ILE A 156 -12.12 -7.20 -8.26
C ILE A 156 -11.70 -7.66 -9.65
N LYS A 157 -12.46 -7.25 -10.67
CA LYS A 157 -12.08 -7.48 -12.06
C LYS A 157 -11.11 -6.37 -12.49
N PRO A 158 -9.88 -6.68 -12.95
CA PRO A 158 -8.94 -5.67 -13.41
C PRO A 158 -9.53 -4.83 -14.54
N TYR A 159 -9.20 -3.54 -14.54
CA TYR A 159 -9.72 -2.60 -15.52
C TYR A 159 -9.32 -2.98 -16.95
N SER A 160 -10.28 -2.84 -17.87
CA SER A 160 -10.08 -3.09 -19.30
C SER A 160 -10.89 -2.08 -20.10
N ALA A 161 -10.30 -1.54 -21.16
CA ALA A 161 -10.91 -0.54 -22.02
C ALA A 161 -10.52 -0.73 -23.50
N PHE A 162 -11.15 0.05 -24.39
CA PHE A 162 -10.89 0.02 -25.84
C PHE A 162 -10.98 -1.39 -26.42
N LEU A 163 -12.06 -2.11 -26.10
CA LEU A 163 -12.28 -3.51 -26.52
C LEU A 163 -11.12 -4.45 -26.14
N GLY A 164 -10.43 -4.15 -25.03
CA GLY A 164 -9.32 -4.95 -24.52
C GLY A 164 -7.94 -4.53 -25.04
N ALA A 165 -7.83 -3.43 -25.79
CA ALA A 165 -6.55 -2.85 -26.16
C ALA A 165 -5.81 -2.23 -24.96
N LEU A 166 -6.53 -1.83 -23.91
CA LEU A 166 -5.96 -1.50 -22.60
C LEU A 166 -6.42 -2.54 -21.60
N LYS A 167 -5.46 -3.17 -20.90
CA LYS A 167 -5.71 -4.08 -19.78
C LYS A 167 -4.76 -3.76 -18.65
N LEU A 168 -5.30 -3.58 -17.46
CA LEU A 168 -4.52 -3.50 -16.24
C LEU A 168 -4.04 -4.91 -15.87
N ARG A 169 -2.81 -5.03 -15.38
CA ARG A 169 -2.35 -6.25 -14.70
C ARG A 169 -3.26 -6.53 -13.50
N ASP A 170 -3.44 -7.80 -13.20
CA ASP A 170 -4.19 -8.23 -12.01
C ASP A 170 -3.44 -7.87 -10.72
N GLU A 171 -2.11 -7.97 -10.77
CA GLU A 171 -1.19 -7.53 -9.71
C GLU A 171 -1.07 -6.01 -9.63
N VAL A 172 -1.23 -5.49 -8.43
CA VAL A 172 -0.91 -4.12 -8.03
C VAL A 172 0.21 -4.19 -7.01
N GLU A 173 1.30 -3.48 -7.29
CA GLU A 173 2.43 -3.38 -6.38
C GLU A 173 2.11 -2.30 -5.33
N VAL A 174 2.42 -2.59 -4.08
CA VAL A 174 2.26 -1.67 -2.94
C VAL A 174 3.64 -1.37 -2.39
N GLU A 175 3.95 -0.09 -2.24
CA GLU A 175 5.17 0.41 -1.61
C GLU A 175 4.79 1.26 -0.40
N VAL A 176 5.53 1.08 0.71
CA VAL A 176 5.38 1.88 1.93
C VAL A 176 6.75 2.41 2.32
N ASP A 177 6.90 3.73 2.35
CA ASP A 177 8.12 4.38 2.82
C ASP A 177 7.83 5.11 4.13
N ILE A 178 8.59 4.79 5.19
CA ILE A 178 8.40 5.34 6.53
C ILE A 178 9.66 6.05 6.99
N ASP A 179 9.52 7.23 7.61
CA ASP A 179 10.59 7.95 8.30
C ASP A 179 10.22 8.18 9.78
N LEU A 180 10.90 7.45 10.67
CA LEU A 180 10.74 7.56 12.13
C LEU A 180 11.83 8.40 12.79
N SER A 181 12.67 9.11 12.02
CA SER A 181 13.76 9.91 12.59
C SER A 181 13.27 11.05 13.50
N GLY A 182 12.03 11.52 13.31
CA GLY A 182 11.38 12.54 14.13
C GLY A 182 10.49 12.01 15.26
N ALA A 183 10.29 10.69 15.39
CA ALA A 183 9.49 10.11 16.45
C ALA A 183 10.28 10.16 17.77
N GLU A 184 10.00 11.14 18.63
CA GLU A 184 10.64 11.25 19.94
C GLU A 184 10.49 9.95 20.73
N ARG A 185 11.61 9.49 21.30
CA ARG A 185 11.67 8.35 22.21
C ARG A 185 10.82 8.70 23.45
N PRO A 186 9.81 7.92 23.85
CA PRO A 186 9.02 8.24 25.04
C PRO A 186 9.95 8.39 26.24
N THR A 187 10.00 9.58 26.84
CA THR A 187 10.73 9.80 28.08
C THR A 187 10.05 8.98 29.17
N ARG A 188 10.76 7.97 29.71
CA ARG A 188 10.29 7.18 30.85
C ARG A 188 10.10 8.14 32.05
N PRO A 189 8.92 8.22 32.69
CA PRO A 189 8.81 8.95 33.95
C PRO A 189 9.68 8.25 35.00
N SER A 190 10.45 9.06 35.73
CA SER A 190 11.35 8.69 36.84
C SER A 190 10.62 8.02 38.00
#